data_AF-A0A482ZP65-F1
#
_entry.id   AF-A0A482ZP65-F1
#
_cell.length_a   1.000
_cell.length_b   1.000
_cell.length_c   1.000
_cell.angle_alpha   90.00
_cell.angle_beta   90.00
_cell.angle_gamma   90.00
#
_symmetry.space_group_name_H-M   'P 1'
#
loop_
_entity.id
_entity.type
_entity.pdbx_description
1 polymer ?
#
loop_
_entity_poly.entity_id
_entity_poly.type
_entity_poly.pdbx_seq_one_letter_code
_entity_poly.pdbx_strand_id
1 'polypeptide(L)'
;MFSTSKKALMAAAVAVSMGSMVQADGGADYAGAGCGGCHGATGTSVVPIYPNLAGQQAAYTVKQLKDFKSGVRKDPTMNAMAALIAGKEQAIADWLAAQ
;
A
#
# COMPACT_ATOMS: atom_id res chain seq x y z
N MET A 1 -19.19 24.86 52.42
CA MET A 1 -19.24 26.28 52.04
C MET A 1 -18.67 26.43 50.64
N PHE A 2 -19.45 27.06 49.77
CA PHE A 2 -19.28 27.21 48.33
C PHE A 2 -18.06 28.07 47.94
N SER A 3 -17.79 28.09 46.61
CA SER A 3 -17.13 29.17 45.84
C SER A 3 -15.67 28.85 45.46
N THR A 4 -15.19 28.96 44.22
CA THR A 4 -15.78 29.43 42.96
C THR A 4 -14.90 28.98 41.78
N SER A 5 -15.59 28.62 40.70
CA SER A 5 -15.31 28.84 39.29
C SER A 5 -13.95 29.44 38.87
N LYS A 6 -13.16 28.65 38.14
CA LYS A 6 -12.37 29.18 37.01
C LYS A 6 -13.04 28.76 35.70
N LYS A 7 -13.72 29.72 35.07
CA LYS A 7 -14.00 29.66 33.65
C LYS A 7 -12.68 29.88 32.92
N ALA A 8 -12.25 28.93 32.12
CA ALA A 8 -11.34 29.18 31.01
C ALA A 8 -12.02 28.63 29.75
N LEU A 9 -12.48 29.58 28.95
CA LEU A 9 -12.79 29.44 27.53
C LEU A 9 -11.55 28.96 26.77
N MET A 10 -11.79 28.55 25.51
CA MET A 10 -10.84 28.26 24.43
C MET A 10 -10.40 26.79 24.40
N ALA A 11 -10.49 26.04 23.31
CA ALA A 11 -10.82 26.35 21.93
C ALA A 11 -11.47 25.10 21.32
N ALA A 12 -12.39 25.29 20.39
CA ALA A 12 -12.85 24.23 19.51
C ALA A 12 -11.69 23.79 18.63
N ALA A 13 -10.96 22.75 19.06
CA ALA A 13 -10.19 21.94 18.13
C ALA A 13 -11.22 21.14 17.34
N VAL A 14 -11.60 21.65 16.16
CA VAL A 14 -12.10 20.79 15.09
C VAL A 14 -10.92 19.90 14.74
N ALA A 15 -10.83 18.76 15.44
CA ALA A 15 -10.10 17.62 14.94
C ALA A 15 -10.81 17.27 13.63
N VAL A 16 -10.23 17.68 12.51
CA VAL A 16 -10.54 17.07 11.23
C VAL A 16 -10.15 15.61 11.42
N SER A 17 -11.12 14.80 11.83
CA SER A 17 -11.11 13.38 11.58
C SER A 17 -11.08 13.24 10.07
N MET A 18 -9.86 13.26 9.52
CA MET A 18 -9.60 12.65 8.22
C MET A 18 -10.02 11.21 8.43
N GLY A 19 -11.24 10.92 7.97
CA GLY A 19 -11.85 9.63 8.15
C GLY A 19 -10.83 8.58 7.76
N SER A 20 -10.73 7.57 8.60
CA SER A 20 -10.26 6.26 8.20
C SER A 20 -11.15 5.83 7.02
N MET A 21 -10.85 6.34 5.82
CA MET A 21 -10.98 5.53 4.64
C MET A 21 -10.29 4.24 5.04
N VAL A 22 -11.02 3.14 5.02
CA VAL A 22 -10.40 1.83 5.14
C VAL A 22 -9.39 1.81 4.00
N GLN A 23 -8.13 2.18 4.29
CA GLN A 23 -7.03 1.93 3.37
C GLN A 23 -7.12 0.44 3.12
N ALA A 24 -7.36 0.06 1.87
CA ALA A 24 -7.16 -1.33 1.47
C ALA A 24 -5.78 -1.72 2.02
N ASP A 25 -5.74 -2.78 2.83
CA ASP A 25 -4.51 -3.22 3.46
C ASP A 25 -3.61 -3.75 2.36
N GLY A 26 -2.70 -2.91 1.88
CA GLY A 26 -1.79 -3.23 0.78
C GLY A 26 -0.91 -4.44 1.08
N GLY A 27 -0.61 -4.69 2.37
CA GLY A 27 0.11 -5.88 2.81
C GLY A 27 -0.75 -7.13 2.70
N ALA A 28 -2.01 -7.05 3.12
CA ALA A 28 -2.97 -8.15 2.94
C ALA A 28 -3.26 -8.41 1.46
N ASP A 29 -3.37 -7.38 0.62
CA ASP A 29 -3.53 -7.52 -0.83
C ASP A 29 -2.30 -8.15 -1.48
N TYR A 30 -1.09 -7.73 -1.09
CA TYR A 30 0.17 -8.32 -1.55
C TYR A 30 0.29 -9.80 -1.16
N ALA A 31 -0.02 -10.13 0.10
CA ALA A 31 0.02 -11.50 0.59
C ALA A 31 -1.06 -12.37 -0.08
N GLY A 32 -2.29 -11.86 -0.16
CA GLY A 32 -3.44 -12.57 -0.74
C GLY A 32 -3.30 -12.82 -2.25
N ALA A 33 -2.58 -11.95 -2.96
CA ALA A 33 -2.26 -12.14 -4.38
C ALA A 33 -1.07 -13.12 -4.60
N GLY A 34 -0.43 -13.60 -3.54
CA GLY A 34 0.68 -14.55 -3.62
C GLY A 34 2.02 -13.93 -4.03
N CYS A 35 2.15 -12.59 -4.02
CA CYS A 35 3.36 -11.88 -4.44
C CYS A 35 4.60 -12.34 -3.66
N GLY A 36 4.41 -12.63 -2.37
CA GLY A 36 5.48 -13.07 -1.48
C GLY A 36 6.12 -14.41 -1.83
N GLY A 37 5.47 -15.24 -2.66
CA GLY A 37 6.04 -16.51 -3.10
C GLY A 37 7.31 -16.35 -3.96
N CYS A 38 7.40 -15.26 -4.72
CA CYS A 38 8.56 -14.95 -5.56
C CYS A 38 9.36 -13.76 -5.01
N HIS A 39 8.66 -12.72 -4.57
CA HIS A 39 9.27 -11.45 -4.16
C HIS A 39 9.57 -11.39 -2.65
N GLY A 40 9.30 -12.46 -1.90
CA GLY A 40 9.49 -12.51 -0.45
C GLY A 40 8.33 -11.86 0.32
N ALA A 41 8.13 -12.29 1.57
CA ALA A 41 6.98 -11.89 2.38
C ALA A 41 6.87 -10.36 2.58
N THR A 42 8.00 -9.65 2.59
CA THR A 42 8.07 -8.19 2.74
C THR A 42 8.55 -7.48 1.47
N GLY A 43 8.56 -8.15 0.32
CA GLY A 43 9.09 -7.59 -0.93
C GLY A 43 10.61 -7.70 -1.08
N THR A 44 11.32 -8.43 -0.21
CA THR A 44 12.73 -8.76 -0.40
C THR A 44 12.89 -10.25 -0.67
N SER A 45 13.30 -10.60 -1.89
CA SER A 45 13.52 -11.99 -2.28
C SER A 45 14.91 -12.48 -1.87
N VAL A 46 14.99 -13.76 -1.49
CA VAL A 46 16.26 -14.46 -1.26
C VAL A 46 16.79 -15.13 -2.52
N VAL A 47 16.00 -15.15 -3.61
CA VAL A 47 16.38 -15.78 -4.88
C VAL A 47 16.75 -14.68 -5.88
N PRO A 48 18.00 -14.64 -6.40
CA PRO A 48 18.50 -13.52 -7.22
C PRO A 48 17.72 -13.21 -8.49
N ILE A 49 16.97 -14.18 -9.05
CA ILE A 49 16.20 -13.98 -10.28
C ILE A 49 14.92 -13.16 -10.05
N TYR A 50 14.41 -13.12 -8.81
CA TYR A 50 13.22 -12.35 -8.48
C TYR A 50 13.63 -10.98 -7.93
N PRO A 51 13.12 -9.88 -8.51
CA PRO A 51 13.50 -8.55 -8.07
C PRO A 51 12.95 -8.26 -6.67
N ASN A 52 13.73 -7.51 -5.89
CA ASN A 52 13.27 -6.89 -4.67
C ASN A 52 12.33 -5.73 -4.99
N LEU A 53 11.19 -5.70 -4.31
CA LEU A 53 10.12 -4.72 -4.42
C LEU A 53 10.04 -3.80 -3.19
N ALA A 54 10.57 -4.20 -2.04
CA ALA A 54 10.62 -3.40 -0.83
C ALA A 54 11.35 -2.06 -1.07
N GLY A 55 10.81 -0.97 -0.53
CA GLY A 55 11.35 0.39 -0.68
C GLY A 55 11.20 0.98 -2.09
N GLN A 56 10.50 0.31 -3.01
CA GLN A 56 10.30 0.84 -4.35
C GLN A 56 9.32 2.02 -4.34
N GLN A 57 9.55 3.02 -5.21
CA GLN A 57 8.65 4.16 -5.30
C GLN A 57 7.23 3.72 -5.72
N ALA A 58 6.22 4.13 -4.96
CA ALA A 58 4.83 3.73 -5.20
C ALA A 58 4.37 4.05 -6.64
N ALA A 59 4.66 5.26 -7.12
CA ALA A 59 4.31 5.67 -8.49
C ALA A 59 4.95 4.77 -9.57
N TYR A 60 6.20 4.35 -9.35
CA TYR A 60 6.88 3.42 -10.23
C TYR A 60 6.22 2.05 -10.18
N THR A 61 5.97 1.50 -9.00
CA THR A 61 5.31 0.20 -8.82
C THR A 61 3.94 0.17 -9.49
N VAL A 62 3.10 1.18 -9.28
CA VAL A 62 1.79 1.30 -9.95
C VAL A 62 1.94 1.29 -11.47
N LYS A 63 2.89 2.08 -12.00
CA LYS A 63 3.15 2.10 -13.44
C LYS A 63 3.53 0.71 -13.95
N GLN A 64 4.45 0.01 -13.28
CA GLN A 64 4.87 -1.32 -13.70
C GLN A 64 3.73 -2.34 -13.68
N LEU A 65 2.92 -2.35 -12.61
CA LEU A 65 1.76 -3.24 -12.51
C LEU A 65 0.75 -2.97 -13.63
N LYS A 66 0.47 -1.70 -13.96
CA LYS A 66 -0.40 -1.33 -15.08
C LYS A 66 0.20 -1.69 -16.45
N ASP A 67 1.51 -1.51 -16.62
CA ASP A 67 2.20 -1.88 -17.86
C ASP A 67 2.19 -3.39 -18.08
N PHE A 68 2.33 -4.20 -17.02
CA PHE A 68 2.15 -5.65 -17.09
C PHE A 68 0.69 -6.00 -17.40
N LYS A 69 -0.28 -5.41 -16.72
CA LYS A 69 -1.70 -5.71 -16.98
C LYS A 69 -2.13 -5.38 -18.41
N SER A 70 -1.60 -4.30 -18.99
CA SER A 70 -1.91 -3.86 -20.36
C SER A 70 -1.08 -4.55 -21.43
N GLY A 71 0.00 -5.26 -21.07
CA GLY A 71 0.92 -5.88 -22.01
C GLY A 71 1.96 -4.94 -22.62
N VAL A 72 2.02 -3.67 -22.18
CA VAL A 72 3.10 -2.73 -22.53
C VAL A 72 4.45 -3.26 -22.03
N ARG A 73 4.47 -3.80 -20.81
CA ARG A 73 5.60 -4.57 -20.29
C ARG A 73 5.25 -6.06 -20.38
N LYS A 74 6.15 -6.83 -21.01
CA LYS A 74 5.93 -8.25 -21.31
C LYS A 74 6.76 -9.13 -20.39
N ASP A 75 6.07 -9.93 -19.60
CA ASP A 75 6.57 -11.03 -18.79
C ASP A 75 5.36 -11.93 -18.48
N PRO A 76 5.22 -13.12 -19.09
CA PRO A 76 3.98 -13.90 -19.02
C PRO A 76 3.48 -14.15 -17.58
N THR A 77 4.42 -14.37 -16.65
CA THR A 77 4.12 -14.56 -15.23
C THR A 77 3.53 -13.29 -14.62
N MET A 78 4.21 -12.16 -14.74
CA MET A 78 3.75 -10.89 -14.17
C MET A 78 2.54 -10.30 -14.91
N ASN A 79 2.38 -10.55 -16.21
CA ASN A 79 1.16 -10.21 -16.95
C ASN A 79 -0.05 -10.92 -16.30
N ALA A 80 0.07 -12.22 -15.99
CA ALA A 80 -0.98 -12.97 -15.32
C ALA A 80 -1.21 -12.47 -13.88
N MET A 81 -0.16 -12.23 -13.10
CA MET A 81 -0.28 -11.72 -11.73
C MET A 81 -0.93 -10.33 -11.68
N ALA A 82 -0.55 -9.43 -12.58
CA ALA A 82 -1.10 -8.08 -12.65
C ALA A 82 -2.59 -8.06 -13.02
N ALA A 83 -3.08 -9.08 -13.75
CA ALA A 83 -4.50 -9.21 -14.07
C ALA A 83 -5.35 -9.54 -12.82
N LEU A 84 -4.80 -10.24 -11.83
CA LEU A 84 -5.50 -10.68 -10.62
C LEU A 84 -5.69 -9.58 -9.57
N ILE A 85 -4.90 -8.51 -9.65
CA ILE A 85 -4.88 -7.42 -8.65
C ILE A 85 -5.57 -6.15 -9.14
N ALA A 86 -6.47 -6.26 -10.12
CA ALA A 86 -7.16 -5.11 -10.71
C ALA A 86 -7.84 -4.24 -9.63
N GLY A 87 -7.46 -2.97 -9.56
CA GLY A 87 -7.98 -2.00 -8.58
C GLY A 87 -7.23 -1.99 -7.25
N LYS A 88 -6.26 -2.88 -7.04
CA LYS A 88 -5.44 -2.98 -5.81
C LYS A 88 -4.02 -2.46 -6.01
N GLU A 89 -3.68 -2.01 -7.22
CA GLU A 89 -2.31 -1.67 -7.60
C GLU A 89 -1.73 -0.56 -6.71
N GLN A 90 -2.54 0.44 -6.35
CA GLN A 90 -2.10 1.56 -5.51
C GLN A 90 -1.84 1.13 -4.07
N ALA A 91 -2.74 0.35 -3.46
CA ALA A 91 -2.59 -0.11 -2.08
C ALA A 91 -1.32 -0.98 -1.91
N ILE A 92 -1.12 -1.92 -2.84
CA ILE A 92 0.09 -2.77 -2.87
C ILE A 92 1.35 -1.91 -3.03
N ALA A 93 1.32 -0.92 -3.92
CA ALA A 93 2.46 -0.04 -4.18
C ALA A 93 2.82 0.85 -2.99
N ASP A 94 1.82 1.40 -2.30
CA ASP A 94 2.03 2.23 -1.11
C ASP A 94 2.61 1.41 0.04
N TRP A 95 2.12 0.18 0.23
CA TRP A 95 2.68 -0.74 1.20
C TRP A 95 4.14 -1.09 0.89
N LEU A 96 4.45 -1.51 -0.35
CA LEU A 96 5.82 -1.83 -0.78
C LEU A 96 6.81 -0.67 -0.59
N ALA A 97 6.35 0.57 -0.82
CA ALA A 97 7.17 1.77 -0.63
C ALA A 97 7.52 2.04 0.83
N ALA A 98 6.72 1.52 1.77
CA ALA A 98 6.94 1.64 3.21
C ALA A 98 7.75 0.49 3.82
N GLN A 99 8.12 -0.52 3.01
CA GLN A 99 8.90 -1.68 3.47
C GLN A 99 10.40 -1.47 3.45
#